data_AF-A0A2N9JCE3-F1
#
_entry.id   AF-A0A2N9JCE3-F1
#
_cell.length_a   1.000
_cell.length_b   1.000
_cell.length_c   1.000
_cell.angle_alpha   90.00
_cell.angle_beta   90.00
_cell.angle_gamma   90.00
#
_symmetry.space_group_name_H-M   'P 1'
#
loop_
_entity.id
_entity.type
_entity.pdbx_description
1 polymer ?
#
loop_
_entity_poly.entity_id
_entity_poly.type
_entity_poly.pdbx_seq_one_letter_code
_entity_poly.pdbx_strand_id
1 'polypeptide(L)' 'MLTADLGNSPVRPYGQILAHIMDGDPLLSVRDDVAEDLWRILTPVMKAWDDGTVPMDTYRAGSSGPTSWR' A
#
# COMPACT_ATOMS: atom_id res chain seq x y z
N MET A 1 -22.56 25.48 16.65
CA MET A 1 -21.69 24.41 16.16
C MET A 1 -21.89 24.34 14.65
N LEU A 2 -20.83 24.39 13.85
CA LEU A 2 -20.92 24.40 12.38
C LEU A 2 -20.73 22.96 11.89
N THR A 3 -21.67 22.46 11.09
CA THR A 3 -21.62 21.13 10.47
C THR A 3 -21.87 21.28 8.98
N ALA A 4 -21.07 20.61 8.15
CA ALA A 4 -21.23 20.57 6.70
C ALA A 4 -21.18 19.10 6.24
N ASP A 5 -22.08 18.72 5.33
CA ASP A 5 -22.12 17.38 4.74
C ASP A 5 -21.40 17.41 3.39
N LEU A 6 -20.42 16.52 3.22
CA LEU A 6 -19.62 16.44 2.00
C LEU A 6 -20.27 15.43 1.04
N GLY A 7 -20.68 15.92 -0.13
CA GLY A 7 -21.26 15.08 -1.17
C GLY A 7 -20.33 13.98 -1.67
N ASN A 8 -20.92 12.92 -2.23
CA ASN A 8 -20.21 11.73 -2.68
C ASN A 8 -19.19 12.05 -3.79
N SER A 9 -17.90 11.78 -3.57
CA SER A 9 -16.85 12.09 -4.55
C SER A 9 -16.85 11.08 -5.72
N PRO A 10 -16.77 11.54 -6.99
CA PRO A 10 -16.59 10.65 -8.13
C PRO A 10 -15.21 9.96 -8.13
N VAL A 11 -14.24 10.49 -7.37
CA VAL A 11 -12.89 9.92 -7.20
C VAL A 11 -12.84 9.14 -5.89
N ARG A 12 -13.34 7.91 -5.90
CA ARG A 12 -13.63 7.15 -4.66
C ARG A 12 -12.43 6.97 -3.72
N PRO A 13 -11.22 6.57 -4.17
CA PRO A 13 -10.12 6.33 -3.23
C PRO A 13 -9.66 7.61 -2.53
N TYR A 14 -9.44 8.69 -3.31
CA TYR A 14 -8.91 9.94 -2.77
C TYR A 14 -9.97 10.77 -2.05
N GLY A 15 -11.20 10.82 -2.58
CA GLY A 15 -12.31 11.51 -1.92
C GLY A 15 -12.63 10.91 -0.55
N GLN A 16 -12.55 9.58 -0.43
CA GLN A 16 -12.76 8.90 0.84
C GLN A 16 -11.66 9.24 1.85
N ILE A 17 -10.38 9.18 1.46
CA ILE A 17 -9.26 9.55 2.33
C ILE A 17 -9.41 11.00 2.84
N LEU A 18 -9.72 11.94 1.95
CA LEU A 18 -9.88 13.35 2.32
C LEU A 18 -11.08 13.58 3.27
N ALA A 19 -12.19 12.88 3.07
CA ALA A 19 -13.34 12.93 3.98
C ALA A 19 -12.94 12.43 5.39
N HIS A 20 -12.31 11.27 5.49
CA HIS A 20 -11.83 10.74 6.78
C HIS A 20 -10.84 11.69 7.48
N ILE A 21 -9.96 12.37 6.74
CA ILE A 21 -9.06 13.39 7.31
C ILE A 21 -9.87 14.56 7.91
N MET A 22 -10.88 15.06 7.19
CA MET A 22 -11.71 16.18 7.66
C MET A 22 -12.58 15.80 8.86
N ASP A 23 -13.03 14.55 8.92
CA ASP A 23 -13.80 14.00 10.04
C ASP A 23 -12.93 13.58 11.25
N GLY A 24 -11.60 13.68 11.12
CA GLY A 24 -10.65 13.25 12.15
C GLY A 24 -10.66 11.73 12.38
N ASP A 25 -11.09 10.95 11.38
CA ASP A 25 -11.17 9.50 11.43
C ASP A 25 -9.88 8.86 10.88
N PRO A 26 -9.08 8.18 11.71
CA PRO A 26 -7.82 7.58 11.29
C PRO A 26 -7.98 6.24 10.55
N LEU A 27 -9.20 5.76 10.27
CA LEU A 27 -9.46 4.42 9.73
C LEU A 27 -8.61 4.07 8.48
N LEU A 28 -8.37 5.03 7.60
CA LEU A 28 -7.59 4.84 6.36
C LEU A 28 -6.14 5.34 6.47
N SER A 29 -5.67 5.63 7.68
CA SER A 29 -4.30 6.08 7.94
C SER A 29 -3.42 4.94 8.43
N VAL A 30 -2.15 4.97 8.07
CA VAL A 30 -1.12 4.08 8.65
C VAL A 30 -0.48 4.81 9.82
N ARG A 31 -0.48 4.17 11.00
CA ARG A 31 0.20 4.70 12.18
C ARG A 31 1.72 4.65 12.02
N ASP A 32 2.41 5.49 12.76
CA ASP A 32 3.87 5.58 12.76
C ASP A 32 4.55 4.26 13.13
N ASP A 33 4.13 3.64 14.24
CA ASP A 33 4.65 2.36 14.71
C ASP A 33 4.45 1.24 13.68
N VAL A 34 3.28 1.21 13.04
CA VAL A 34 2.99 0.26 11.96
C VAL A 34 3.89 0.49 10.74
N ALA A 35 4.15 1.74 10.36
CA ALA A 35 5.03 2.06 9.24
C ALA A 35 6.48 1.60 9.51
N GLU A 36 6.99 1.80 10.73
CA GLU A 36 8.32 1.33 11.14
C GLU A 36 8.41 -0.20 11.07
N ASP A 37 7.38 -0.91 11.54
CA ASP A 37 7.33 -2.37 11.48
C ASP A 37 7.27 -2.91 10.04
N LEU A 38 6.51 -2.26 9.16
CA LEU A 38 6.48 -2.61 7.73
C LEU A 38 7.87 -2.47 7.10
N TRP A 39 8.58 -1.38 7.39
CA TRP A 39 9.96 -1.20 6.90
C TRP A 39 10.92 -2.21 7.51
N ARG A 40 10.82 -2.52 8.80
CA ARG A 40 11.64 -3.55 9.45
C ARG A 40 11.48 -4.91 8.78
N ILE A 41 10.27 -5.27 8.37
CA ILE A 41 9.97 -6.54 7.70
C ILE A 41 10.48 -6.53 6.25
N LEU A 42 10.22 -5.46 5.49
CA LEU A 42 10.51 -5.41 4.05
C LEU A 42 11.99 -5.12 3.74
N THR A 43 12.68 -4.35 4.57
CA THR A 43 14.09 -3.95 4.37
C THR A 43 15.03 -5.10 4.02
N PRO A 44 15.05 -6.24 4.76
CA PRO A 44 15.93 -7.34 4.42
C PRO A 44 15.62 -7.98 3.05
N VAL A 45 14.35 -7.99 2.62
CA VAL A 45 13.95 -8.49 1.29
C VAL A 45 14.48 -7.57 0.19
N MET A 46 14.29 -6.26 0.35
CA MET A 46 14.81 -5.27 -0.61
C MET A 46 16.33 -5.31 -0.69
N LYS A 47 17.02 -5.47 0.44
CA LYS A 47 18.47 -5.63 0.47
C LYS A 47 18.93 -6.88 -0.27
N ALA A 48 18.26 -8.00 -0.08
CA ALA A 48 18.59 -9.25 -0.78
C ALA A 48 18.46 -9.11 -2.30
N TRP A 49 17.47 -8.35 -2.78
CA TRP A 49 17.30 -8.03 -4.20
C TRP A 49 18.38 -7.08 -4.73
N ASP A 50 18.72 -6.02 -3.98
CA ASP A 50 19.78 -5.06 -4.34
C ASP A 50 21.16 -5.74 -4.41
N ASP A 51 21.46 -6.61 -3.45
CA ASP A 51 22.69 -7.41 -3.40
C ASP A 51 22.70 -8.55 -4.44
N GLY A 52 21.62 -8.75 -5.21
CA GLY A 52 21.53 -9.81 -6.23
C GLY A 52 21.59 -11.24 -5.67
N THR A 53 21.29 -11.43 -4.38
CA THR A 53 21.43 -12.71 -3.68
C THR A 53 20.31 -13.71 -4.03
N VAL A 54 19.23 -13.24 -4.63
CA VAL A 54 18.09 -14.06 -5.08
C VAL A 54 17.95 -13.90 -6.59
N PRO A 55 17.93 -14.99 -7.38
CA PRO A 55 17.76 -14.91 -8.83
C PRO A 55 16.39 -14.37 -9.20
N MET A 56 16.33 -13.55 -10.26
CA MET A 56 15.08 -13.02 -10.79
C MET A 56 14.41 -14.04 -11.71
N ASP A 57 13.23 -14.51 -11.32
CA ASP A 57 12.38 -15.32 -12.18
C ASP A 57 11.72 -14.46 -13.26
N THR A 58 11.52 -15.04 -14.45
CA THR A 58 10.87 -14.36 -15.58
C THR A 58 9.65 -15.14 -16.05
N TYR A 59 8.71 -14.44 -16.67
CA TYR A 59 7.51 -15.04 -17.24
C TYR A 59 7.00 -14.24 -18.44
N ARG A 60 6.22 -14.89 -19.30
CA ARG A 60 5.65 -14.25 -20.49
C ARG A 60 4.51 -13.30 -20.10
N ALA A 61 4.43 -12.13 -20.73
CA ALA A 61 3.30 -11.22 -20.56
C ALA A 61 1.96 -11.92 -20.84
N GLY A 62 0.99 -11.75 -19.94
CA GLY A 62 -0.31 -12.43 -19.98
C GLY A 62 -0.33 -13.84 -19.37
N SER A 63 0.80 -14.38 -18.91
CA SER A 63 0.81 -15.60 -18.07
C SER A 63 0.51 -15.29 -16.61
N SER A 64 0.27 -16.33 -15.82
CA SER A 64 0.00 -16.25 -14.37
C SER A 64 1.27 -16.17 -13.50
N GLY A 65 2.41 -15.73 -14.05
CA GLY A 65 3.70 -15.71 -13.38
C GLY A 65 4.65 -16.86 -13.80
N PRO A 66 5.79 -17.00 -13.10
CA PRO A 66 6.77 -18.06 -13.34
C PRO A 66 6.18 -19.46 -13.14
N THR A 67 6.56 -20.42 -13.98
CA THR A 67 6.02 -21.80 -13.90
C THR A 67 6.43 -22.54 -12.64
N SER A 68 7.53 -22.13 -12.00
CA SER A 68 8.07 -22.68 -10.76
C SER A 68 7.28 -22.30 -9.50
N TRP A 69 6.33 -21.35 -9.58
CA TRP A 69 5.59 -20.84 -8.42
C TRP A 69 4.26 -21.59 -8.15
N ARG A 70 4.01 -22.69 -8.87
CA ARG A 70 2.91 -23.62 -8.59
C ARG A 70 3.38 -24.75 -7.69
#